data_AF-A0A2E8Z3J4-F1
#
_entry.id   AF-A0A2E8Z3J4-F1
#
_cell.length_a   1.000
_cell.length_b   1.000
_cell.length_c   1.000
_cell.angle_alpha   90.00
_cell.angle_beta   90.00
_cell.angle_gamma   90.00
#
_symmetry.space_group_name_H-M   'P 1'
#
loop_
_entity.id
_entity.type
_entity.pdbx_description
1 polymer ?
#
loop_
_entity_poly.entity_id
_entity_poly.type
_entity_poly.pdbx_seq_one_letter_code
_entity_poly.pdbx_strand_id
1 'polypeptide(L)'
;MHPACVFPYCQLTSERCDLDHVIEYADGGATSTTNLAPLCRTHHRMKTHARWRYRRRPDGVFVWTGPMGQVFTVDDRTHPDVE
;
A
#
# COMPACT_ATOMS: atom_id res chain seq x y z
N MET A 1 10.94 2.53 4.99
CA MET A 1 10.02 3.34 4.17
C MET A 1 10.19 2.84 2.74
N HIS A 2 9.11 2.55 2.01
CA HIS A 2 9.21 1.99 0.66
C HIS A 2 9.46 3.11 -0.35
N PRO A 3 10.30 2.91 -1.39
CA PRO A 3 10.69 3.97 -2.32
C PRO A 3 9.55 4.41 -3.25
N ALA A 4 8.47 3.61 -3.33
CA ALA A 4 7.35 3.88 -4.21
C ALA A 4 6.04 3.31 -3.67
N CYS A 5 4.95 3.69 -4.34
CA CYS A 5 3.58 3.30 -4.04
C CYS A 5 3.44 1.79 -3.87
N VAL A 6 2.96 1.32 -2.72
CA VAL A 6 2.95 -0.12 -2.39
C VAL A 6 1.86 -0.93 -3.09
N PHE A 7 1.18 -0.35 -4.09
CA PHE A 7 0.22 -1.06 -4.94
C PHE A 7 0.95 -1.90 -6.00
N PRO A 8 0.43 -3.09 -6.38
CA PRO A 8 1.10 -3.96 -7.36
C PRO A 8 1.52 -3.23 -8.64
N TYR A 9 2.80 -3.33 -8.98
CA TYR A 9 3.43 -2.78 -10.18
C TYR A 9 3.40 -1.24 -10.31
N CYS A 10 2.98 -0.51 -9.28
CA CYS A 10 2.94 0.96 -9.36
C CYS A 10 4.33 1.57 -9.13
N GLN A 11 4.87 2.26 -10.14
CA GLN A 11 6.22 2.83 -10.08
C GLN A 11 6.28 4.29 -9.57
N LEU A 12 5.17 4.83 -9.04
CA LEU A 12 5.16 6.22 -8.58
C LEU A 12 6.01 6.34 -7.30
N THR A 13 7.01 7.23 -7.32
CA THR A 13 7.88 7.51 -6.18
C THR A 13 7.07 7.85 -4.92
N SER A 14 7.59 7.46 -3.76
CA SER A 14 6.93 7.71 -2.47
C SER A 14 6.79 9.21 -2.17
N GLU A 15 7.67 10.04 -2.74
CA GLU A 15 7.62 11.51 -2.64
C GLU A 15 6.33 12.11 -3.25
N ARG A 16 5.71 11.39 -4.17
CA ARG A 16 4.45 11.77 -4.83
C ARG A 16 3.25 10.98 -4.28
N CYS A 17 3.44 10.24 -3.19
CA CYS A 17 2.41 9.43 -2.57
C CYS A 17 1.85 10.10 -1.31
N ASP A 18 0.60 9.77 -0.99
CA ASP A 18 0.04 10.01 0.33
C ASP A 18 0.63 9.00 1.33
N LEU A 19 0.62 9.33 2.62
CA LEU A 19 0.84 8.35 3.69
C LEU A 19 -0.51 7.73 4.07
N ASP A 20 -0.72 6.49 3.62
CA ASP A 20 -1.94 5.73 3.84
C ASP A 20 -1.84 4.88 5.11
N HIS A 21 -2.89 4.90 5.92
CA HIS A 21 -3.02 4.06 7.11
C HIS A 21 -3.30 2.61 6.72
N VAL A 22 -2.41 1.66 7.03
CA VAL A 22 -2.61 0.22 6.75
C VAL A 22 -3.86 -0.30 7.47
N ILE A 23 -4.00 0.05 8.74
CA ILE A 23 -5.24 -0.05 9.53
C ILE A 23 -5.79 1.36 9.64
N GLU A 24 -7.00 1.59 9.14
CA GLU A 24 -7.63 2.90 9.11
C GLU A 24 -7.65 3.57 10.49
N TYR A 25 -7.47 4.90 10.52
CA TYR A 25 -7.56 5.65 11.76
C TYR A 25 -8.92 5.48 12.45
N ALA A 26 -9.99 5.42 11.65
CA ALA A 26 -11.36 5.19 12.13
C ALA A 26 -11.54 3.80 12.79
N ASP A 27 -10.71 2.82 12.42
CA ASP A 27 -10.69 1.47 12.99
C ASP A 27 -9.70 1.34 14.17
N GLY A 28 -9.19 2.47 14.68
CA GLY A 28 -8.25 2.52 15.80
C GLY A 28 -6.78 2.42 15.38
N GLY A 29 -6.46 2.53 14.10
CA GLY A 29 -5.10 2.54 13.61
C GLY A 29 -4.34 3.81 14.01
N ALA A 30 -3.23 3.65 14.74
CA ALA A 30 -2.39 4.77 15.13
C ALA A 30 -1.69 5.41 13.91
N THR A 31 -1.47 6.72 13.96
CA THR A 31 -0.56 7.40 13.02
C THR A 31 0.88 7.13 13.45
N SER A 32 1.48 6.07 12.88
CA SER A 32 2.85 5.64 13.20
C SER A 32 3.57 5.12 11.97
N THR A 33 4.90 5.09 12.00
CA THR A 33 5.73 4.51 10.93
C THR A 33 5.44 3.03 10.67
N THR A 34 4.86 2.32 11.64
CA THR A 34 4.49 0.91 11.50
C THR A 34 3.13 0.71 10.83
N ASN A 35 2.26 1.74 10.84
CA ASN A 35 0.91 1.72 10.29
C ASN A 35 0.73 2.66 9.09
N LEU A 36 1.80 3.28 8.58
CA LEU A 36 1.75 4.12 7.39
C LEU A 36 2.52 3.47 6.23
N ALA A 37 1.98 3.55 5.02
CA ALA A 37 2.62 3.12 3.79
C ALA A 37 2.41 4.16 2.67
N PRO A 38 3.37 4.32 1.74
CA PRO A 38 3.20 5.22 0.61
C PRO A 38 2.16 4.64 -0.36
N LEU A 39 1.12 5.41 -0.64
CA LEU A 39 0.10 5.05 -1.62
C LEU A 39 -0.23 6.26 -2.48
N CYS A 40 -0.13 6.13 -3.80
CA CYS A 40 -0.47 7.24 -4.69
C CYS A 40 -1.97 7.55 -4.62
N ARG A 41 -2.34 8.80 -4.91
CA ARG A 41 -3.74 9.25 -4.80
C ARG A 41 -4.74 8.34 -5.53
N THR A 42 -4.36 7.79 -6.68
CA THR A 42 -5.18 6.84 -7.44
C THR A 42 -5.44 5.55 -6.66
N HIS A 43 -4.39 4.90 -6.17
CA HIS A 43 -4.50 3.62 -5.44
C HIS A 43 -5.08 3.80 -4.04
N HIS A 44 -4.84 4.94 -3.40
CA HIS A 44 -5.51 5.31 -2.16
C HIS A 44 -7.03 5.37 -2.35
N ARG A 45 -7.51 6.04 -3.41
CA ARG A 45 -8.94 6.04 -3.74
C ARG A 45 -9.48 4.65 -4.10
N MET A 46 -8.68 3.78 -4.71
CA MET A 46 -9.11 2.40 -4.98
C MET A 46 -9.33 1.60 -3.70
N LYS A 47 -8.48 1.79 -2.69
CA LYS A 47 -8.69 1.22 -1.36
C LYS A 47 -9.95 1.77 -0.71
N THR A 48 -10.12 3.10 -0.71
CA THR A 48 -11.27 3.75 -0.07
C THR A 48 -12.61 3.43 -0.75
N HIS A 49 -12.65 3.32 -2.07
CA HIS A 49 -13.91 3.32 -2.82
C HIS A 49 -14.15 2.06 -3.68
N ALA A 50 -13.11 1.29 -4.00
CA ALA A 50 -13.20 0.19 -4.97
C ALA A 50 -12.93 -1.19 -4.33
N ARG A 51 -13.15 -1.33 -3.02
CA ARG A 51 -13.05 -2.59 -2.25
C ARG A 51 -11.67 -3.27 -2.31
N TRP A 52 -10.64 -2.53 -2.74
CA TRP A 52 -9.27 -2.99 -2.58
C TRP A 52 -8.91 -2.92 -1.11
N ARG A 53 -8.18 -3.93 -0.64
CA ARG A 53 -7.66 -3.98 0.71
C ARG A 53 -6.26 -4.55 0.69
N TYR A 54 -5.47 -4.22 1.69
CA TYR A 54 -4.18 -4.84 1.86
C TYR A 54 -3.84 -4.99 3.33
N ARG A 55 -2.84 -5.82 3.60
CA ARG A 55 -2.20 -5.94 4.91
C ARG A 55 -0.69 -5.92 4.75
N ARG A 56 0.00 -5.37 5.74
CA ARG A 56 1.45 -5.48 5.87
C ARG A 56 1.80 -6.71 6.71
N ARG A 57 2.66 -7.57 6.18
CA ARG A 57 3.22 -8.72 6.90
C ARG A 57 4.42 -8.29 7.76
N PRO A 58 4.81 -9.10 8.77
CA PRO A 58 5.97 -8.80 9.62
C PRO A 58 7.30 -8.68 8.86
N ASP A 59 7.43 -9.37 7.73
CA ASP A 59 8.59 -9.33 6.82
C ASP A 59 8.59 -8.09 5.89
N GLY A 60 7.68 -7.14 6.09
CA GLY A 60 7.59 -5.91 5.31
C GLY A 60 6.85 -6.04 3.98
N VAL A 61 6.41 -7.26 3.63
CA VAL A 61 5.67 -7.55 2.40
C VAL A 61 4.22 -7.08 2.52
N PHE A 62 3.68 -6.46 1.46
CA PHE A 62 2.27 -6.13 1.37
C PHE A 62 1.51 -7.19 0.58
N VAL A 63 0.35 -7.58 1.10
CA VAL A 63 -0.56 -8.50 0.42
C VAL A 63 -1.84 -7.75 0.09
N TRP A 64 -2.06 -7.50 -1.20
CA TRP A 64 -3.26 -6.86 -1.72
C TRP A 64 -4.31 -7.90 -2.09
N THR A 65 -5.57 -7.58 -1.82
CA THR A 65 -6.73 -8.32 -2.31
C THR A 65 -7.60 -7.40 -3.14
N GLY A 66 -7.83 -7.79 -4.40
CA GLY A 66 -8.73 -7.09 -5.31
C GLY A 66 -10.21 -7.37 -5.02
N PRO A 67 -11.11 -6.58 -5.64
CA PRO A 67 -12.56 -6.70 -5.43
C PRO A 67 -13.12 -8.06 -5.83
N MET A 68 -12.45 -8.76 -6.76
CA MET A 68 -12.83 -10.11 -7.21
C MET A 68 -12.07 -11.22 -6.48
N GLY A 69 -11.35 -10.91 -5.40
CA GLY A 69 -10.58 -11.87 -4.62
C GLY A 69 -9.19 -12.19 -5.17
N GLN A 70 -8.73 -11.50 -6.22
CA GLN A 70 -7.36 -11.65 -6.71
C GLN A 70 -6.36 -11.25 -5.62
N VAL A 71 -5.27 -12.01 -5.47
CA VAL A 71 -4.25 -11.72 -4.46
C VAL A 71 -2.94 -11.37 -5.15
N PHE A 72 -2.34 -10.26 -4.72
CA PHE A 72 -1.04 -9.80 -5.19
C PHE A 72 -0.11 -9.61 -4.01
N THR A 73 1.16 -9.96 -4.22
CA THR A 73 2.23 -9.76 -3.23
C THR A 73 3.11 -8.64 -3.74
N VAL A 74 3.42 -7.67 -2.87
CA VAL A 74 4.30 -6.54 -3.16
C VAL A 74 5.44 -6.55 -2.15
N ASP A 75 6.63 -6.77 -2.66
CA ASP A 75 7.92 -6.80 -1.98
C ASP A 75 8.96 -6.12 -2.89
N ASP A 76 10.22 -6.05 -2.44
CA ASP A 76 11.30 -5.41 -3.20
C ASP A 76 11.60 -6.07 -4.55
N ARG A 77 11.05 -7.26 -4.83
CA ARG A 77 11.26 -7.98 -6.11
C ARG A 77 10.12 -7.76 -7.11
N THR A 78 8.94 -7.46 -6.59
CA THR A 78 7.71 -7.22 -7.36
C THR A 78 7.41 -5.74 -7.51
N HIS A 79 8.10 -4.92 -6.73
CA HIS A 79 8.28 -3.50 -6.95
C HIS A 79 9.55 -3.30 -7.78
N PRO A 80 9.50 -2.74 -9.00
CA PRO A 80 10.71 -2.47 -9.76
C PRO A 80 11.53 -1.39 -9.05
N ASP A 81 12.85 -1.46 -9.16
CA ASP A 81 13.75 -0.41 -8.69
C ASP A 81 13.28 0.93 -9.27
N VAL A 82 12.93 1.86 -8.39
CA VAL A 82 12.60 3.22 -8.79
C VAL A 82 13.92 3.98 -8.80
N GLU A 83 14.46 4.19 -10.00
CA GLU A 83 15.65 5.01 -10.25
C GLU A 83 15.42 6.48 -9.87
#